data_AF-A0A9E0WEH4-F1
#
_entry.id   AF-A0A9E0WEH4-F1
#
_cell.length_a   1.000
_cell.length_b   1.000
_cell.length_c   1.000
_cell.angle_alpha   90.00
_cell.angle_beta   90.00
_cell.angle_gamma   90.00
#
_symmetry.space_group_name_H-M   'P 1'
#
loop_
_entity.id
_entity.type
_entity.pdbx_description
1 polymer ?
#
loop_
_entity_poly.entity_id
_entity_poly.type
_entity_poly.pdbx_seq_one_letter_code
_entity_poly.pdbx_strand_id
1 'polypeptide(L)'
;MIWLMSGVFLWSAAHLFKRVAPEARARLGNAGRPLVALLLLASVVMMTLGYQQASTTVWWGRQIAWVGANNVLVYLGFYLIAGSQVGARVAGVIRHPQLTAVKLWALAHLLVNGDSASLLLFGGLLVWAVLEVVMINKQDAKPRLSKPQPSLPREFAAIAITLLI
;
A
#
# COMPACT_ATOMS: atom_id res chain seq x y z
N MET A 1 3.80 -10.66 -18.37
CA MET A 1 3.44 -9.21 -18.34
C MET A 1 1.94 -8.94 -18.25
N ILE A 2 1.10 -9.47 -19.14
CA ILE A 2 -0.34 -9.14 -19.12
C ILE A 2 -1.06 -9.48 -17.80
N TRP A 3 -0.72 -10.61 -17.17
CA TRP A 3 -1.24 -11.00 -15.85
C TRP A 3 -0.87 -9.99 -14.76
N LEU A 4 0.38 -9.51 -14.75
CA LEU A 4 0.85 -8.52 -13.80
C LEU A 4 0.14 -7.18 -13.98
N MET A 5 0.05 -6.69 -15.23
CA MET A 5 -0.68 -5.46 -15.57
C MET A 5 -2.14 -5.54 -15.13
N SER A 6 -2.80 -6.66 -15.44
CA SER A 6 -4.20 -6.88 -15.11
C SER A 6 -4.41 -6.98 -13.60
N GLY A 7 -3.49 -7.60 -12.87
CA GLY A 7 -3.52 -7.65 -11.40
C GLY A 7 -3.40 -6.26 -10.77
N VAL A 8 -2.43 -5.45 -11.21
CA VAL A 8 -2.26 -4.05 -10.73
C VAL A 8 -3.47 -3.19 -11.08
N PHE A 9 -4.02 -3.34 -12.29
CA PHE A 9 -5.22 -2.64 -12.71
C PHE A 9 -6.43 -3.04 -11.86
N LEU A 10 -6.66 -4.34 -11.66
CA LEU A 10 -7.76 -4.88 -10.86
C LEU A 10 -7.68 -4.42 -9.40
N TRP A 11 -6.48 -4.45 -8.81
CA TRP A 11 -6.21 -3.90 -7.49
C TRP A 11 -6.64 -2.43 -7.39
N SER A 12 -6.19 -1.62 -8.35
CA SER A 12 -6.44 -0.19 -8.37
C SER A 12 -7.93 0.10 -8.55
N ALA A 13 -8.58 -0.57 -9.51
CA ALA A 13 -10.00 -0.41 -9.79
C ALA A 13 -10.87 -0.81 -8.59
N ALA A 14 -10.56 -1.95 -7.93
CA ALA A 14 -11.32 -2.43 -6.78
C ALA A 14 -11.24 -1.49 -5.58
N HIS A 15 -10.04 -0.95 -5.27
CA HIS A 15 -9.87 0.03 -4.20
C HIS A 15 -10.56 1.36 -4.51
N LEU A 16 -10.37 1.86 -5.74
CA LEU A 16 -10.92 3.14 -6.18
C LEU A 16 -12.44 3.09 -6.42
N PHE A 17 -13.05 1.90 -6.52
CA PHE A 17 -14.45 1.74 -6.89
C PHE A 17 -15.41 2.54 -6.02
N LYS A 18 -15.23 2.50 -4.69
CA LYS A 18 -16.06 3.29 -3.76
C LYS A 18 -15.91 4.80 -3.97
N ARG A 19 -14.73 5.25 -4.41
CA ARG A 19 -14.38 6.66 -4.57
C ARG A 19 -14.82 7.20 -5.93
N VAL A 20 -14.68 6.41 -7.00
CA VAL A 20 -15.02 6.78 -8.37
C VAL A 20 -16.51 6.60 -8.67
N ALA A 21 -17.14 5.53 -8.17
CA ALA A 21 -18.54 5.22 -8.45
C ALA A 21 -19.29 4.85 -7.14
N PRO A 22 -19.44 5.80 -6.19
CA PRO A 22 -20.01 5.55 -4.88
C PRO A 22 -21.44 4.98 -4.93
N GLU A 23 -22.29 5.47 -5.85
CA GLU A 23 -23.67 4.98 -6.02
C GLU A 23 -23.71 3.55 -6.54
N ALA A 24 -22.88 3.21 -7.54
CA ALA A 24 -22.75 1.84 -8.02
C ALA A 24 -22.25 0.91 -6.91
N ARG A 25 -21.26 1.38 -6.12
CA ARG A 25 -20.76 0.63 -4.96
C ARG A 25 -21.81 0.46 -3.86
N ALA A 26 -22.69 1.45 -3.66
CA ALA A 26 -23.78 1.40 -2.70
C ALA A 26 -24.90 0.44 -3.14
N ARG A 27 -25.24 0.42 -4.44
CA ARG A 27 -26.25 -0.49 -5.03
C ARG A 27 -25.93 -1.98 -4.81
N LEU A 28 -24.66 -2.34 -4.64
CA LEU A 28 -24.26 -3.72 -4.31
C LEU A 28 -24.64 -4.15 -2.89
N GLY A 29 -25.00 -3.23 -2.00
CA GLY A 29 -25.39 -3.51 -0.62
C GLY A 29 -24.40 -4.43 0.10
N ASN A 30 -24.94 -5.48 0.73
CA ASN A 30 -24.17 -6.47 1.50
C ASN A 30 -23.21 -7.30 0.63
N ALA A 31 -23.52 -7.49 -0.66
CA ALA A 31 -22.66 -8.26 -1.57
C ALA A 31 -21.39 -7.50 -1.97
N GLY A 32 -21.38 -6.16 -1.83
CA GLY A 32 -20.24 -5.37 -2.29
C GLY A 32 -18.96 -5.59 -1.48
N ARG A 33 -19.03 -5.90 -0.18
CA ARG A 33 -17.83 -6.18 0.64
C ARG A 33 -17.15 -7.49 0.24
N PRO A 34 -17.83 -8.66 0.21
CA PRO A 34 -17.21 -9.90 -0.23
C PRO A 34 -16.78 -9.84 -1.70
N LEU A 35 -17.53 -9.18 -2.59
CA LEU A 35 -17.11 -8.99 -3.98
C LEU A 35 -15.76 -8.26 -4.07
N VAL A 36 -15.61 -7.11 -3.40
CA VAL A 36 -14.34 -6.37 -3.41
C VAL A 36 -13.22 -7.21 -2.80
N ALA A 37 -13.48 -7.95 -1.72
CA ALA A 37 -12.48 -8.85 -1.13
C ALA A 37 -12.00 -9.93 -2.12
N LEU A 38 -12.93 -10.55 -2.88
CA LEU A 38 -12.59 -11.53 -3.91
C LEU A 38 -11.79 -10.91 -5.07
N LEU A 39 -12.19 -9.72 -5.54
CA LEU A 39 -11.47 -9.00 -6.58
C LEU A 39 -10.05 -8.65 -6.13
N LEU A 40 -9.87 -8.24 -4.87
CA LEU A 40 -8.55 -7.95 -4.31
C LEU A 40 -7.70 -9.22 -4.17
N LEU A 41 -8.27 -10.33 -3.69
CA LEU A 41 -7.57 -11.61 -3.63
C LEU A 41 -7.13 -12.06 -5.03
N ALA A 42 -8.03 -12.02 -6.01
CA ALA A 42 -7.72 -12.33 -7.40
C ALA A 42 -6.61 -11.43 -7.93
N SER A 43 -6.65 -10.12 -7.64
CA SER A 43 -5.61 -9.18 -8.06
C SER A 43 -4.23 -9.54 -7.51
N VAL A 44 -4.14 -9.96 -6.24
CA VAL A 44 -2.88 -10.41 -5.62
C VAL A 44 -2.38 -11.69 -6.28
N VAL A 45 -3.24 -12.67 -6.51
CA VAL A 45 -2.87 -13.92 -7.21
C VAL A 45 -2.33 -13.62 -8.61
N MET A 46 -3.01 -12.75 -9.35
CA MET A 46 -2.59 -12.32 -10.69
C MET A 46 -1.25 -11.58 -10.68
N MET A 47 -1.02 -10.70 -9.68
CA MET A 47 0.26 -10.02 -9.51
C MET A 47 1.38 -11.01 -9.18
N THR A 48 1.17 -11.93 -8.25
CA THR A 48 2.19 -12.93 -7.86
C THR A 48 2.57 -13.84 -9.02
N LEU A 49 1.57 -14.48 -9.66
CA LEU A 49 1.81 -15.36 -10.80
C LEU A 49 2.38 -14.59 -12.00
N GLY A 50 1.85 -13.39 -12.25
CA GLY A 50 2.27 -12.53 -13.34
C GLY A 50 3.70 -12.01 -13.19
N TYR A 51 4.14 -11.77 -11.96
CA TYR A 51 5.50 -11.35 -11.63
C TYR A 51 6.50 -12.50 -11.80
N GLN A 52 6.18 -13.70 -11.31
CA GLN A 52 7.04 -14.89 -11.44
C GLN A 52 7.29 -15.29 -12.90
N GLN A 53 6.31 -15.09 -13.77
CA GLN A 53 6.37 -15.44 -15.20
C GLN A 53 6.83 -14.28 -16.09
N ALA A 54 7.18 -13.13 -15.51
CA ALA A 54 7.41 -11.92 -16.27
C ALA A 54 8.80 -11.95 -16.93
N SER A 55 8.85 -11.95 -18.26
CA SER A 55 10.09 -11.66 -18.99
C SER A 55 10.46 -10.18 -18.79
N THR A 56 11.51 -9.91 -18.02
CA THR A 56 11.84 -8.55 -17.58
C THR A 56 13.13 -8.04 -18.21
N THR A 57 13.18 -6.74 -18.50
CA THR A 57 14.43 -6.03 -18.81
C THR A 57 14.94 -5.37 -17.53
N VAL A 58 16.22 -5.56 -17.23
CA VAL A 58 16.89 -4.95 -16.07
C VAL A 58 17.55 -3.64 -16.50
N TRP A 59 17.28 -2.57 -15.76
CA TRP A 59 17.83 -1.23 -15.96
C TRP A 59 18.85 -0.86 -14.88
N TRP A 60 18.64 -1.31 -13.64
CA TRP A 60 19.64 -1.22 -12.58
C TRP A 60 19.64 -2.45 -11.68
N GLY A 61 20.80 -2.72 -11.09
CA GLY A 61 21.01 -3.81 -10.16
C GLY A 61 20.99 -3.36 -8.70
N ARG A 62 20.94 -4.35 -7.80
CA ARG A 62 21.01 -4.14 -6.35
C ARG A 62 22.37 -3.57 -5.93
N GLN A 63 22.37 -2.54 -5.10
CA GLN A 63 23.58 -1.94 -4.50
C GLN A 63 23.51 -2.02 -2.96
N ILE A 64 24.65 -2.17 -2.28
CA ILE A 64 24.70 -2.30 -0.80
C ILE A 64 24.03 -1.10 -0.12
N ALA A 65 24.32 0.13 -0.57
CA ALA A 65 23.70 1.34 -0.03
C ALA A 65 22.16 1.33 -0.18
N TRP A 66 21.65 0.82 -1.32
CA TRP A 66 20.21 0.71 -1.57
C TRP A 66 19.55 -0.37 -0.72
N VAL A 67 20.26 -1.45 -0.38
CA VAL A 67 19.76 -2.47 0.55
C VAL A 67 19.54 -1.88 1.95
N GLY A 68 20.51 -1.08 2.45
CA GLY A 68 20.36 -0.38 3.72
C GLY A 68 19.15 0.56 3.73
N ALA A 69 19.01 1.39 2.70
CA ALA A 69 17.87 2.30 2.54
C ALA A 69 16.54 1.54 2.42
N ASN A 70 16.50 0.45 1.65
CA ASN A 70 15.32 -0.40 1.49
C ASN A 70 14.84 -0.92 2.85
N ASN A 71 15.73 -1.49 3.65
CA ASN A 71 15.34 -2.09 4.93
C ASN A 71 14.76 -1.06 5.88
N VAL A 72 15.36 0.13 5.97
CA VAL A 72 14.83 1.22 6.80
C VAL A 72 13.42 1.64 6.34
N LEU A 73 13.22 1.81 5.03
CA LEU A 73 11.92 2.20 4.48
C LEU A 73 10.84 1.12 4.68
N VAL A 74 11.20 -0.16 4.54
CA VAL A 74 10.29 -1.29 4.77
C VAL A 74 9.89 -1.37 6.25
N TYR A 75 10.85 -1.32 7.18
CA TYR A 75 10.55 -1.32 8.62
C TYR A 75 9.72 -0.11 9.04
N LEU A 76 10.02 1.08 8.50
CA LEU A 76 9.20 2.26 8.72
C LEU A 76 7.76 2.02 8.22
N GLY A 77 7.59 1.43 7.03
CA GLY A 77 6.29 1.03 6.50
C GLY A 77 5.52 0.09 7.44
N PHE A 78 6.17 -0.97 7.94
CA PHE A 78 5.55 -1.87 8.91
C PHE A 78 5.17 -1.18 10.22
N TYR A 79 6.03 -0.30 10.75
CA TYR A 79 5.69 0.53 11.92
C TYR A 79 4.47 1.43 11.68
N LEU A 80 4.35 2.04 10.50
CA LEU A 80 3.18 2.85 10.15
C LEU A 80 1.90 2.01 10.16
N ILE A 81 1.93 0.79 9.61
CA ILE A 81 0.79 -0.13 9.63
C ILE A 81 0.48 -0.54 11.07
N ALA A 82 1.43 -1.13 11.78
CA ALA A 82 1.25 -1.63 13.15
C ALA A 82 0.77 -0.51 14.08
N GLY A 83 1.44 0.65 14.05
CA GLY A 83 1.09 1.82 14.84
C GLY A 83 -0.30 2.38 14.54
N SER A 84 -0.75 2.30 13.27
CA SER A 84 -2.12 2.69 12.93
C SER A 84 -3.19 1.74 13.50
N GLN A 85 -2.88 0.44 13.58
CA GLN A 85 -3.81 -0.58 14.06
C GLN A 85 -3.93 -0.58 15.58
N VAL A 86 -2.82 -0.35 16.31
CA VAL A 86 -2.82 -0.30 17.78
C VAL A 86 -3.13 1.08 18.35
N GLY A 87 -3.32 2.10 17.50
CA GLY A 87 -3.61 3.47 17.92
C GLY A 87 -2.42 4.19 18.58
N ALA A 88 -1.20 3.90 18.12
CA ALA A 88 0.03 4.61 18.53
C ALA A 88 0.04 6.05 17.98
N ARG A 89 1.06 6.84 18.36
CA ARG A 89 1.14 8.28 18.01
C ARG A 89 1.01 8.52 16.51
N VAL A 90 1.54 7.63 15.69
CA VAL A 90 1.51 7.76 14.23
C VAL A 90 0.09 7.86 13.66
N ALA A 91 -0.90 7.22 14.29
CA ALA A 91 -2.30 7.28 13.88
C ALA A 91 -2.89 8.71 13.97
N GLY A 92 -2.32 9.57 14.83
CA GLY A 92 -2.74 10.97 14.98
C GLY A 92 -1.80 11.99 14.34
N VAL A 93 -0.62 11.58 13.84
CA VAL A 93 0.35 12.48 13.20
C VAL A 93 0.35 12.33 11.69
N ILE A 94 0.19 11.11 11.18
CA ILE A 94 0.13 10.83 9.75
C ILE A 94 -1.32 10.59 9.38
N ARG A 95 -1.82 11.34 8.40
CA ARG A 95 -3.22 11.28 7.98
C ARG A 95 -3.63 9.93 7.40
N HIS A 96 -2.74 9.33 6.61
CA HIS A 96 -3.00 8.07 5.89
C HIS A 96 -1.86 7.07 6.16
N PRO A 97 -1.69 6.59 7.40
CA PRO A 97 -0.49 5.84 7.79
C PRO A 97 -0.30 4.58 6.95
N GLN A 98 -1.38 3.85 6.64
CA GLN A 98 -1.32 2.65 5.79
C GLN A 98 -0.97 2.97 4.32
N LEU A 99 -1.54 4.03 3.73
CA LEU A 99 -1.18 4.42 2.36
C LEU A 99 0.24 5.00 2.30
N THR A 100 0.70 5.69 3.34
CA THR A 100 2.10 6.11 3.47
C THR A 100 3.02 4.90 3.56
N ALA A 101 2.64 3.86 4.31
CA ALA A 101 3.38 2.61 4.36
C ALA A 101 3.54 1.96 2.99
N VAL A 102 2.45 1.86 2.21
CA VAL A 102 2.49 1.31 0.86
C VAL A 102 3.42 2.12 -0.05
N LYS A 103 3.41 3.46 0.04
CA LYS A 103 4.33 4.31 -0.73
C LYS A 103 5.78 4.07 -0.37
N LEU A 104 6.11 4.01 0.92
CA LEU A 104 7.48 3.74 1.39
C LEU A 104 7.94 2.34 0.96
N TRP A 105 7.07 1.33 1.12
CA TRP A 105 7.33 -0.03 0.70
C TRP A 105 7.56 -0.12 -0.80
N ALA A 106 6.72 0.51 -1.62
CA ALA A 106 6.87 0.52 -3.07
C ALA A 106 8.18 1.21 -3.50
N LEU A 107 8.51 2.37 -2.92
CA LEU A 107 9.77 3.05 -3.18
C LEU A 107 10.98 2.19 -2.79
N ALA A 108 10.93 1.53 -1.63
CA ALA A 108 11.99 0.64 -1.15
C ALA A 108 12.27 -0.47 -2.17
N HIS A 109 11.21 -1.12 -2.67
CA HIS A 109 11.33 -2.21 -3.63
C HIS A 109 11.84 -1.72 -5.00
N LEU A 110 11.41 -0.53 -5.45
CA LEU A 110 11.94 0.05 -6.68
C LEU A 110 13.45 0.32 -6.58
N LEU A 111 13.95 0.79 -5.42
CA LEU A 111 15.39 1.03 -5.24
C LEU A 111 16.22 -0.24 -5.50
N VAL A 112 15.78 -1.39 -5.01
CA VAL A 112 16.58 -2.63 -5.08
C VAL A 112 16.18 -3.58 -6.21
N ASN A 113 15.07 -3.33 -6.91
CA ASN A 113 14.59 -4.12 -8.05
C ASN A 113 14.38 -3.24 -9.28
N GLY A 114 15.46 -3.02 -10.03
CA GLY A 114 15.49 -2.13 -11.19
C GLY A 114 15.08 -2.77 -12.49
N ASP A 115 14.01 -3.55 -12.50
CA ASP A 115 13.55 -4.27 -13.67
C ASP A 115 12.11 -3.87 -14.05
N SER A 116 11.76 -4.10 -15.31
CA SER A 116 10.47 -3.69 -15.87
C SER A 116 9.24 -4.28 -15.15
N ALA A 117 9.33 -5.51 -14.60
CA ALA A 117 8.25 -6.15 -13.86
C ALA A 117 8.05 -5.46 -12.50
N SER A 118 9.15 -5.19 -11.80
CA SER A 118 9.16 -4.44 -10.55
C SER A 118 8.62 -3.03 -10.72
N LEU A 119 9.00 -2.34 -11.78
CA LEU A 119 8.49 -1.00 -12.08
C LEU A 119 7.00 -0.98 -12.38
N LEU A 120 6.49 -1.98 -13.09
CA LEU A 120 5.06 -2.13 -13.31
C LEU A 120 4.31 -2.39 -12.00
N LEU A 121 4.80 -3.32 -11.17
CA LEU A 121 4.15 -3.71 -9.91
C LEU A 121 4.23 -2.59 -8.87
N PHE A 122 5.43 -2.27 -8.40
CA PHE A 122 5.62 -1.31 -7.31
C PHE A 122 5.36 0.12 -7.77
N GLY A 123 5.72 0.48 -9.00
CA GLY A 123 5.37 1.79 -9.57
C GLY A 123 3.86 1.96 -9.75
N GLY A 124 3.16 0.92 -10.22
CA GLY A 124 1.70 0.93 -10.32
C GLY A 124 1.01 1.09 -8.95
N LEU A 125 1.45 0.33 -7.94
CA LEU A 125 0.94 0.45 -6.57
C LEU A 125 1.27 1.82 -5.94
N LEU A 126 2.44 2.39 -6.23
CA LEU A 126 2.83 3.72 -5.78
C LEU A 126 1.90 4.79 -6.37
N VAL A 127 1.67 4.75 -7.68
CA VAL A 127 0.72 5.64 -8.37
C VAL A 127 -0.68 5.49 -7.78
N TRP A 128 -1.17 4.27 -7.62
CA TRP A 128 -2.46 4.01 -6.98
C TRP A 128 -2.53 4.61 -5.57
N ALA A 129 -1.54 4.37 -4.71
CA ALA A 129 -1.54 4.88 -3.34
C ALA A 129 -1.53 6.42 -3.27
N VAL A 130 -0.90 7.08 -4.24
CA VAL A 130 -0.96 8.54 -4.38
C VAL A 130 -2.37 8.99 -4.80
N LEU A 131 -2.95 8.36 -5.82
CA LEU A 131 -4.29 8.67 -6.31
C LEU A 131 -5.35 8.46 -5.23
N GLU A 132 -5.27 7.36 -4.47
CA GLU A 132 -6.17 7.04 -3.37
C GLU A 132 -6.12 8.16 -2.31
N VAL A 133 -4.93 8.59 -1.87
CA VAL A 133 -4.79 9.72 -0.93
C VAL A 133 -5.40 11.00 -1.48
N VAL A 134 -5.19 11.30 -2.77
CA VAL A 134 -5.75 12.50 -3.40
C VAL A 134 -7.28 12.45 -3.40
N MET A 135 -7.88 11.32 -3.78
CA MET A 135 -9.34 11.17 -3.84
C MET A 135 -9.99 11.18 -2.46
N ILE A 136 -9.42 10.44 -1.50
CA ILE A 136 -9.88 10.47 -0.10
C ILE A 136 -9.87 11.90 0.42
N ASN A 137 -8.77 12.62 0.23
CA ASN A 137 -8.63 13.98 0.72
C ASN A 137 -9.62 14.97 0.07
N LYS A 138 -9.94 14.77 -1.22
CA LYS A 138 -10.94 15.61 -1.93
C LYS A 138 -12.35 15.36 -1.39
N GLN A 139 -12.70 14.12 -1.08
CA GLN A 139 -14.04 13.75 -0.61
C GLN A 139 -14.24 14.02 0.89
N ASP A 140 -13.22 13.76 1.70
CA ASP A 140 -13.34 13.79 3.16
C ASP A 140 -12.96 15.17 3.74
N ALA A 141 -12.74 16.21 2.92
CA ALA A 141 -12.41 17.59 3.32
C ALA A 141 -11.18 17.78 4.25
N LYS A 142 -10.32 16.75 4.40
CA LYS A 142 -9.09 16.76 5.22
C LYS A 142 -9.30 17.31 6.65
N PRO A 143 -10.10 16.67 7.52
CA PRO A 143 -10.32 17.12 8.89
C PRO A 143 -9.01 17.27 9.66
N ARG A 144 -8.95 18.14 10.67
CA ARG A 144 -7.76 18.27 11.51
C ARG A 144 -7.45 16.91 12.16
N LEU A 145 -6.18 16.54 12.16
CA LEU A 145 -5.75 15.32 12.84
C LEU A 145 -5.94 15.49 14.35
N SER A 146 -6.46 14.46 15.01
CA SER A 146 -6.55 14.42 16.45
C SER A 146 -5.15 14.47 17.04
N LYS A 147 -4.90 15.33 18.04
CA LYS A 147 -3.63 15.31 18.79
C LYS A 147 -3.53 13.97 19.52
N PRO A 148 -2.64 13.05 19.12
CA PRO A 148 -2.53 11.77 19.79
C PRO A 148 -2.00 11.99 21.21
N GLN A 149 -2.64 11.38 22.21
CA GLN A 149 -2.06 11.31 23.54
C GLN A 149 -0.87 10.34 23.50
N PRO A 150 0.32 10.74 24.00
CA PRO A 150 1.46 9.84 24.08
C PRO A 150 1.12 8.62 24.94
N SER A 151 1.34 7.42 24.40
CA SER A 151 1.10 6.17 25.13
C SER A 151 2.23 5.19 24.88
N LEU A 152 3.16 5.10 25.83
CA LEU A 152 4.30 4.17 25.76
C LEU A 152 3.87 2.71 25.49
N PRO A 153 2.79 2.17 26.11
CA PRO A 153 2.37 0.80 25.82
C PRO A 153 2.02 0.55 24.34
N ARG A 154 1.37 1.52 23.67
CA ARG A 154 1.02 1.39 22.25
C ARG A 154 2.23 1.55 21.34
N GLU A 155 3.20 2.39 21.72
CA GLU A 155 4.47 2.50 20.99
C GLU A 155 5.26 1.20 21.07
N PHE A 156 5.41 0.63 22.27
CA PHE A 156 6.08 -0.67 22.43
C PHE A 156 5.36 -1.79 21.69
N ALA A 157 4.02 -1.82 21.72
CA ALA A 157 3.26 -2.79 20.93
C ALA A 157 3.50 -2.62 19.42
N ALA A 158 3.48 -1.39 18.91
CA ALA A 158 3.74 -1.11 17.49
C ALA A 158 5.15 -1.55 17.08
N ILE A 159 6.16 -1.26 17.91
CA ILE A 159 7.55 -1.67 17.67
C ILE A 159 7.67 -3.19 17.72
N ALA A 160 7.10 -3.85 18.74
CA ALA A 160 7.15 -5.30 18.87
C ALA A 160 6.52 -6.01 17.67
N ILE A 161 5.33 -5.57 17.21
CA ILE A 161 4.70 -6.11 16.00
C ILE A 161 5.58 -5.90 14.77
N THR A 162 6.22 -4.73 14.66
CA THR A 162 7.10 -4.39 13.53
C THR A 162 8.33 -5.29 13.47
N LEU A 163 8.91 -5.66 14.62
CA LEU A 163 10.11 -6.49 14.70
C LEU A 163 9.83 -7.99 14.53
N LEU A 164 8.57 -8.42 14.63
CA LEU A 164 8.15 -9.81 14.44
C LEU A 164 7.87 -10.17 12.97
N ILE A 165 7.89 -9.18 12.07
CA ILE A 165 7.66 -9.32 10.63
C ILE A 165 8.99 -9.21 9.90
#